data_AF-A0AAU8H4I3-F1
#
_entry.id   AF-A0AAU8H4I3-F1
#
_cell.length_a   1.000
_cell.length_b   1.000
_cell.length_c   1.000
_cell.angle_alpha   90.00
_cell.angle_beta   90.00
_cell.angle_gamma   90.00
#
_symmetry.space_group_name_H-M   'P 1'
#
loop_
_entity.id
_entity.type
_entity.pdbx_description
1 polymer ?
#
loop_
_entity_poly.entity_id
_entity_poly.type
_entity_poly.pdbx_seq_one_letter_code
_entity_poly.pdbx_strand_id
1 'polypeptide(L)'
;MKLAENILRFEKHLEGAIRLKDKNISDYLVYNTLAMECFQAVNALIEIGEYIVAKNKLGFPSSYREIFELLEESGFITKNEL
;
A
#
# COMPACT_ATOMS: atom_id res chain seq x y z
N MET A 1 3.48 -7.34 -16.37
CA MET A 1 3.51 -8.24 -15.20
C MET A 1 2.87 -7.50 -14.03
N LYS A 2 1.72 -7.94 -13.52
CA LYS A 2 0.88 -7.16 -12.58
C LYS A 2 1.59 -6.75 -11.27
N LEU A 3 2.50 -7.59 -10.75
CA LEU A 3 3.26 -7.28 -9.53
C LEU A 3 4.25 -6.12 -9.71
N ALA A 4 5.09 -6.19 -10.76
CA ALA A 4 6.11 -5.16 -11.00
C ALA A 4 5.48 -3.79 -11.26
N GLU A 5 4.35 -3.77 -11.96
CA GLU A 5 3.56 -2.55 -12.17
C GLU A 5 3.02 -1.98 -10.85
N ASN A 6 2.52 -2.84 -9.95
CA ASN A 6 2.04 -2.40 -8.64
C ASN A 6 3.16 -1.90 -7.73
N ILE A 7 4.37 -2.48 -7.79
CA ILE A 7 5.54 -1.96 -7.06
C ILE A 7 5.91 -0.56 -7.56
N LEU A 8 6.02 -0.37 -8.89
CA LEU A 8 6.31 0.94 -9.48
C LEU A 8 5.23 1.98 -9.14
N ARG A 9 3.97 1.56 -9.13
CA ARG A 9 2.84 2.41 -8.74
C ARG A 9 2.96 2.83 -7.27
N PHE A 10 3.26 1.89 -6.38
CA PHE A 10 3.49 2.20 -4.96
C PHE A 10 4.63 3.21 -4.79
N GLU A 11 5.79 2.96 -5.38
CA GLU A 11 6.97 3.83 -5.27
C GLU A 11 6.67 5.25 -5.77
N LYS A 12 6.03 5.38 -6.93
CA LYS A 12 5.64 6.67 -7.50
C LYS A 12 4.75 7.47 -6.53
N HIS A 13 3.73 6.83 -5.98
CA HIS A 13 2.76 7.50 -5.12
C HIS A 13 3.32 7.80 -3.73
N LEU A 14 4.17 6.93 -3.20
CA LEU A 14 4.94 7.19 -1.98
C LEU A 14 5.84 8.42 -2.16
N GLU A 15 6.57 8.52 -3.28
CA GLU A 15 7.41 9.68 -3.57
C GLU A 15 6.57 10.97 -3.71
N GLY A 16 5.38 10.88 -4.30
CA GLY A 16 4.40 11.97 -4.35
C GLY A 16 3.99 12.44 -2.95
N ALA A 17 3.60 11.51 -2.08
CA ALA A 17 3.22 11.80 -0.71
C ALA A 17 4.37 12.42 0.10
N ILE A 18 5.59 11.86 0.00
CA ILE A 18 6.79 12.39 0.68
C ILE A 18 7.09 13.83 0.23
N ARG A 19 6.91 14.16 -1.05
CA ARG A 19 7.09 15.52 -1.58
C ARG A 19 6.06 16.53 -1.08
N LEU A 20 4.89 16.06 -0.64
CA LEU A 20 3.78 16.91 -0.20
C LEU A 20 3.66 17.01 1.33
N LYS A 21 4.25 16.09 2.08
CA LYS A 21 4.09 15.98 3.55
C LYS A 21 4.41 17.27 4.32
N ASP A 22 5.38 18.05 3.83
CA ASP A 22 5.87 19.28 4.49
C ASP A 22 5.23 20.56 3.89
N LYS A 23 4.28 20.42 2.95
CA LYS A 23 3.58 21.57 2.37
C LYS A 23 2.39 22.01 3.23
N ASN A 24 1.90 23.22 2.96
CA ASN A 24 0.74 23.75 3.66
C ASN A 24 -0.54 22.96 3.32
N ILE A 25 -0.97 22.08 4.21
CA ILE A 25 -2.19 21.28 4.05
C ILE A 25 -3.49 22.07 4.20
N SER A 26 -3.45 23.34 4.62
CA SER A 26 -4.62 24.22 4.55
C SER A 26 -4.95 24.64 3.12
N ASP A 27 -4.02 24.48 2.17
CA ASP A 27 -4.31 24.58 0.76
C ASP A 27 -5.07 23.32 0.31
N TYR A 28 -6.30 23.54 -0.19
CA TYR A 28 -7.20 22.48 -0.64
C TYR A 28 -6.60 21.58 -1.72
N LEU A 29 -5.84 22.15 -2.66
CA LEU A 29 -5.21 21.38 -3.72
C LEU A 29 -4.08 20.50 -3.16
N VAL A 30 -3.28 21.05 -2.24
CA VAL A 30 -2.21 20.30 -1.58
C VAL A 30 -2.80 19.16 -0.75
N TYR A 31 -3.82 19.43 0.04
CA TYR A 31 -4.51 18.42 0.86
C TYR A 31 -5.05 17.27 0.00
N ASN A 32 -5.82 17.57 -1.04
CA ASN A 32 -6.42 16.55 -1.89
C ASN A 32 -5.39 15.74 -2.65
N THR A 33 -4.31 16.40 -3.11
CA THR A 33 -3.24 15.70 -3.81
C THR A 33 -2.53 14.75 -2.85
N LEU A 34 -2.17 15.19 -1.64
CA LEU A 34 -1.56 14.34 -0.63
C LEU A 34 -2.47 13.15 -0.26
N ALA A 35 -3.77 13.40 -0.05
CA ALA A 35 -4.74 12.35 0.23
C ALA A 35 -4.80 11.31 -0.89
N MET A 36 -4.77 11.76 -2.16
CA MET A 36 -4.77 10.86 -3.32
C MET A 36 -3.46 10.07 -3.43
N GLU A 37 -2.30 10.70 -3.23
CA GLU A 37 -1.00 10.01 -3.25
C GLU A 37 -0.96 8.91 -2.18
N CYS A 38 -1.39 9.20 -0.95
CA CYS A 38 -1.48 8.20 0.12
C CYS A 38 -2.46 7.07 -0.24
N PHE A 39 -3.65 7.41 -0.74
CA PHE A 39 -4.67 6.44 -1.12
C PHE A 39 -4.17 5.48 -2.21
N GLN A 40 -3.51 5.99 -3.24
CA GLN A 40 -2.97 5.17 -4.32
C GLN A 40 -1.80 4.30 -3.87
N ALA A 41 -0.94 4.81 -2.98
CA ALA A 41 0.15 4.02 -2.39
C ALA A 41 -0.40 2.82 -1.58
N VAL A 42 -1.39 3.05 -0.72
CA VAL A 42 -2.01 1.98 0.08
C VAL A 42 -2.71 0.95 -0.80
N ASN A 43 -3.47 1.37 -1.83
CA ASN A 43 -4.10 0.41 -2.75
C ASN A 43 -3.07 -0.41 -3.53
N ALA A 44 -1.94 0.19 -3.92
CA ALA A 44 -0.84 -0.54 -4.53
C ALA A 44 -0.24 -1.60 -3.60
N LEU A 45 -0.06 -1.28 -2.31
CA LEU A 45 0.37 -2.24 -1.30
C LEU A 45 -0.63 -3.37 -1.09
N ILE A 46 -1.94 -3.06 -1.03
CA ILE A 46 -3.00 -4.06 -0.92
C ILE A 46 -2.92 -5.05 -2.09
N GLU A 47 -2.85 -4.57 -3.33
CA GLU A 47 -2.75 -5.46 -4.49
C GLU A 47 -1.46 -6.29 -4.52
N ILE A 48 -0.34 -5.76 -4.00
CA ILE A 48 0.90 -6.52 -3.81
C ILE A 48 0.67 -7.64 -2.79
N GLY A 49 0.04 -7.32 -1.66
CA GLY A 49 -0.28 -8.29 -0.61
C GLY A 49 -1.22 -9.39 -1.09
N GLU A 50 -2.30 -9.04 -1.79
CA GLU A 50 -3.22 -10.00 -2.41
C GLU A 50 -2.50 -10.95 -3.37
N TYR A 51 -1.60 -10.41 -4.19
CA TYR A 51 -0.79 -11.23 -5.10
C TYR A 51 0.06 -12.25 -4.33
N ILE A 52 0.72 -11.84 -3.24
CA ILE A 52 1.57 -12.72 -2.43
C ILE A 52 0.72 -13.80 -1.75
N VAL A 53 -0.40 -13.41 -1.13
CA VAL A 53 -1.35 -14.32 -0.49
C VAL A 53 -1.87 -15.36 -1.48
N ALA A 54 -2.32 -14.92 -2.67
CA ALA A 54 -2.85 -15.81 -3.69
C ALA A 54 -1.79 -16.74 -4.27
N LYS A 55 -0.59 -16.22 -4.56
CA LYS A 55 0.51 -17.00 -5.14
C LYS A 55 1.00 -18.10 -4.20
N ASN A 56 1.05 -17.81 -2.90
CA ASN A 56 1.52 -18.74 -1.87
C ASN A 56 0.38 -19.53 -1.20
N LYS A 57 -0.88 -19.29 -1.61
CA LYS A 57 -2.08 -19.95 -1.05
C LYS A 57 -2.19 -19.81 0.47
N LEU A 58 -1.92 -18.61 0.98
CA LEU A 58 -1.90 -18.34 2.42
C LEU A 58 -3.29 -18.30 3.06
N GLY A 59 -4.35 -18.17 2.26
CA GLY A 59 -5.74 -18.11 2.72
C GLY A 59 -6.61 -17.31 1.77
N PHE A 60 -7.84 -17.05 2.20
CA PHE A 60 -8.80 -16.17 1.50
C PHE A 60 -9.16 -15.00 2.41
N PRO A 61 -8.50 -13.85 2.27
CA PRO A 61 -8.80 -12.68 3.08
C PRO A 61 -10.20 -12.14 2.73
N SER A 62 -10.98 -11.80 3.75
CA SER A 62 -12.31 -11.20 3.66
C SER A 62 -12.28 -9.67 3.84
N SER A 63 -11.14 -9.13 4.29
CA SER A 63 -10.89 -7.70 4.41
C SER A 63 -9.45 -7.34 4.04
N TYR A 64 -9.18 -6.06 3.80
CA TYR A 64 -7.82 -5.61 3.50
C TYR A 64 -6.84 -5.82 4.67
N ARG A 65 -7.34 -5.76 5.92
CA ARG A 65 -6.50 -6.00 7.10
C ARG A 65 -6.02 -7.45 7.15
N GLU A 66 -6.91 -8.39 6.85
CA GLU A 66 -6.59 -9.82 6.86
C GLU A 66 -5.49 -10.19 5.86
N ILE A 67 -5.31 -9.41 4.78
CA ILE A 67 -4.17 -9.60 3.87
C ILE A 67 -2.85 -9.47 4.64
N PHE A 68 -2.69 -8.42 5.44
CA PHE A 68 -1.46 -8.16 6.18
C PHE A 68 -1.29 -9.11 7.37
N GLU A 69 -2.39 -9.50 8.03
CA GLU A 69 -2.37 -10.53 9.08
C GLU A 69 -1.87 -11.87 8.54
N LEU A 70 -2.40 -12.32 7.38
CA LEU A 70 -1.94 -13.56 6.74
C LEU A 70 -0.47 -13.51 6.33
N LEU A 71 0.02 -12.34 5.89
CA LEU A 71 1.44 -12.14 5.57
C LEU A 71 2.33 -12.20 6.82
N GLU A 72 1.88 -11.67 7.95
CA GLU A 72 2.59 -11.72 9.23
C GLU A 72 2.63 -13.15 9.78
N GLU A 73 1.49 -13.82 9.85
CA GLU A 73 1.36 -15.22 10.30
C GLU A 73 2.23 -16.17 9.47
N SER A 74 2.42 -15.86 8.18
CA SER A 74 3.24 -16.63 7.24
C SER A 74 4.72 -16.20 7.20
N GLY A 75 5.12 -15.20 7.98
CA GLY A 75 6.50 -14.73 8.10
C GLY A 75 7.02 -13.92 6.90
N PHE A 76 6.13 -13.39 6.04
CA PHE A 76 6.51 -12.49 4.94
C PHE A 76 6.80 -11.06 5.43
N ILE A 77 6.12 -10.66 6.50
CA ILE A 77 6.35 -9.39 7.20
C ILE A 77 6.40 -9.66 8.70
N THR A 78 6.88 -8.68 9.46
CA THR A 78 6.93 -8.70 10.92
C THR A 78 5.86 -7.77 11.50
N LYS A 79 5.54 -7.97 12.78
CA LYS A 79 4.60 -7.10 13.51
C LYS A 79 4.98 -5.62 13.53
N ASN A 80 6.26 -5.29 13.35
CA ASN A 80 6.73 -3.90 13.30
C ASN A 80 6.44 -3.23 11.94
N GLU A 81 6.02 -4.00 10.94
CA GLU A 81 5.67 -3.54 9.59
C GLU A 81 4.14 -3.47 9.37
N LEU A 82 3.35 -3.79 10.41
CA LEU A 82 1.89 -3.61 10.51
C LEU A 82 1.53 -2.23 11.09
#